data_AF-A0AAE3LM58-F1
#
_entry.id   AF-A0AAE3LM58-F1
#
_cell.length_a   1.000
_cell.length_b   1.000
_cell.length_c   1.000
_cell.angle_alpha   90.00
_cell.angle_beta   90.00
_cell.angle_gamma   90.00
#
_symmetry.space_group_name_H-M   'P 1'
#
loop_
_entity.id
_entity.type
_entity.pdbx_description
1 polymer ?
#
loop_
_entity_poly.entity_id
_entity_poly.type
_entity_poly.pdbx_seq_one_letter_code
_entity_poly.pdbx_strand_id
1 'polypeptide(L)' 'MAETTIYVQNPPTHTNIQQMEDILLKLDGTIRVLVDTQDGEVKIEYDESKVTVDDLTAALESEHYQIKG' A
#
# COMPACT_ATOMS: atom_id res chain seq x y z
N MET A 1 7.37 -9.89 11.59
CA MET A 1 6.69 -8.57 11.48
C MET A 1 7.67 -7.66 10.77
N ALA A 2 7.25 -7.13 9.64
CA ALA A 2 8.09 -6.35 8.74
C ALA A 2 7.41 -5.02 8.39
N GLU A 3 8.21 -4.10 7.87
CA GLU A 3 7.77 -2.81 7.34
C GLU A 3 8.27 -2.70 5.89
N THR A 4 7.43 -2.15 5.02
CA THR A 4 7.84 -1.77 3.66
C THR A 4 7.29 -0.40 3.30
N THR A 5 7.98 0.27 2.38
CA THR A 5 7.53 1.51 1.76
C THR A 5 7.29 1.24 0.28
N ILE A 6 6.08 1.54 -0.19
CA ILE A 6 5.71 1.51 -1.61
C ILE A 6 5.53 2.95 -2.10
N TYR A 7 6.08 3.27 -3.27
CA TYR A 7 5.93 4.59 -3.87
C TYR A 7 4.98 4.51 -5.06
N VAL A 8 3.94 5.33 -5.10
CA VAL A 8 3.02 5.45 -6.25
C VAL A 8 3.43 6.61 -7.19
N GLN A 9 3.24 6.43 -8.51
CA GLN A 9 3.69 7.36 -9.55
C GLN A 9 3.13 8.78 -9.42
N ASN A 10 1.88 8.91 -8.97
CA ASN A 10 1.20 10.19 -8.78
C ASN A 10 0.85 10.41 -7.29
N PRO A 11 0.94 11.65 -6.78
CA PRO A 11 0.49 11.94 -5.43
C PRO A 11 -1.01 11.61 -5.29
N PRO A 12 -1.39 10.77 -4.32
CA PRO A 12 -2.78 10.36 -4.16
C PRO A 12 -3.62 11.53 -3.64
N THR A 13 -4.81 11.72 -4.21
CA THR A 13 -5.80 12.66 -3.66
C THR A 13 -6.47 12.06 -2.42
N HIS A 14 -7.16 12.86 -1.59
CA HIS A 14 -7.87 12.38 -0.39
C HIS A 14 -8.75 11.14 -0.64
N THR A 15 -9.46 11.07 -1.77
CA THR A 15 -10.30 9.92 -2.13
C THR A 15 -9.47 8.67 -2.44
N ASN A 16 -8.31 8.83 -3.08
CA ASN A 16 -7.41 7.72 -3.42
C ASN A 16 -6.72 7.17 -2.17
N ILE A 17 -6.42 8.03 -1.18
CA ILE A 17 -5.75 7.62 0.07
C ILE A 17 -6.60 6.58 0.83
N GLN A 18 -7.87 6.90 1.10
CA GLN A 18 -8.75 5.97 1.82
C GLN A 18 -8.91 4.65 1.07
N GLN A 19 -8.99 4.70 -0.27
CA GLN A 19 -9.09 3.50 -1.09
C GLN A 19 -7.84 2.63 -0.97
N MET A 20 -6.64 3.21 -1.01
CA MET A 20 -5.40 2.46 -0.85
C MET A 20 -5.31 1.78 0.52
N GLU A 21 -5.67 2.50 1.59
CA GLU A 21 -5.77 1.93 2.93
C GLU A 21 -6.76 0.76 2.99
N ASP A 22 -7.96 0.94 2.44
CA ASP A 22 -9.00 -0.08 2.43
C ASP A 22 -8.62 -1.33 1.60
N ILE A 23 -7.88 -1.15 0.49
CA ILE A 23 -7.38 -2.26 -0.34
C ILE A 23 -6.36 -3.08 0.46
N LEU A 24 -5.37 -2.40 1.05
CA LEU A 24 -4.26 -3.04 1.73
C LEU A 24 -4.68 -3.68 3.06
N LEU A 25 -5.56 -3.04 3.83
CA LEU A 25 -6.08 -3.57 5.11
C LEU A 25 -6.99 -4.80 4.94
N LYS A 26 -7.47 -5.10 3.72
CA LYS A 26 -8.25 -6.32 3.43
C LYS A 26 -7.37 -7.56 3.30
N LEU A 27 -6.06 -7.41 3.09
CA LEU A 27 -5.15 -8.53 2.98
C LEU A 27 -4.86 -9.11 4.38
N ASP A 28 -5.05 -10.43 4.55
CA ASP A 28 -4.71 -11.10 5.81
C ASP A 28 -3.21 -11.01 6.05
N GLY A 29 -2.83 -10.39 7.15
CA GLY A 29 -1.44 -10.10 7.49
C GLY A 29 -1.08 -8.62 7.41
N THR A 30 -1.88 -7.76 6.78
CA THR A 30 -1.68 -6.31 6.88
C THR A 30 -2.10 -5.83 8.27
N ILE A 31 -1.21 -5.10 8.94
CA ILE A 31 -1.42 -4.62 10.32
C ILE A 31 -1.73 -3.13 10.31
N ARG A 32 -0.97 -2.35 9.52
CA ARG A 32 -1.12 -0.90 9.45
C ARG A 32 -0.73 -0.38 8.08
N VAL A 33 -1.42 0.65 7.62
CA VAL A 33 -1.13 1.38 6.40
C VAL A 33 -1.10 2.87 6.73
N LEU A 34 -0.10 3.59 6.26
CA LEU A 34 0.02 5.04 6.36
C LEU A 34 0.38 5.58 4.98
N VAL A 35 -0.48 6.44 4.42
CA VAL A 35 -0.25 7.08 3.12
C VAL A 35 0.18 8.54 3.33
N ASP A 36 1.32 8.92 2.78
CA ASP A 36 1.74 10.33 2.69
C ASP A 36 1.08 11.01 1.49
N THR A 37 0.37 12.09 1.78
CA THR A 37 -0.38 12.90 0.82
C THR A 37 0.50 13.75 -0.10
N GLN A 38 1.79 13.90 0.19
CA GLN A 38 2.67 14.85 -0.50
C GLN A 38 3.44 14.23 -1.67
N ASP A 39 3.96 13.02 -1.53
CA ASP A 39 4.89 12.41 -2.48
C ASP A 39 4.49 11.00 -2.95
N GLY A 40 3.39 10.46 -2.41
CA GLY A 40 2.87 9.15 -2.77
C GLY A 40 3.60 8.00 -2.07
N GLU A 41 4.17 8.25 -0.90
CA GLU A 41 4.71 7.21 -0.03
C GLU A 41 3.58 6.44 0.67
N VAL A 42 3.65 5.11 0.67
CA VAL A 42 2.73 4.22 1.40
C VAL A 42 3.55 3.31 2.29
N LYS A 43 3.52 3.56 3.60
CA LYS A 43 4.18 2.74 4.61
C LYS A 43 3.22 1.66 5.10
N ILE A 44 3.70 0.42 5.11
CA ILE A 44 2.88 -0.74 5.45
C ILE A 44 3.62 -1.57 6.49
N GLU A 45 2.96 -1.79 7.63
CA GLU A 45 3.38 -2.80 8.62
C GLU A 45 2.58 -4.08 8.36
N TYR A 46 3.27 -5.22 8.27
CA TYR A 46 2.65 -6.49 7.93
C TYR A 46 3.31 -7.71 8.58
N ASP A 47 2.55 -8.80 8.63
CA ASP A 47 3.03 -10.14 8.98
C ASP A 47 3.55 -10.85 7.72
N GLU A 48 4.88 -10.86 7.57
CA GLU A 48 5.59 -11.49 6.46
C GLU A 48 5.38 -13.01 6.34
N SER A 49 4.79 -13.66 7.37
CA SER A 49 4.39 -15.06 7.28
C SER A 49 3.05 -15.27 6.56
N LYS A 50 2.30 -14.18 6.32
CA LYS A 50 0.94 -14.20 5.76
C LYS A 50 0.81 -13.43 4.44
N VAL A 51 1.54 -12.33 4.30
CA VAL A 51 1.49 -11.47 3.10
C VAL A 51 2.88 -11.00 2.73
N THR A 52 3.17 -10.94 1.43
CA THR A 52 4.46 -10.50 0.90
C THR A 52 4.38 -9.09 0.32
N VAL A 53 5.53 -8.46 0.08
CA VAL A 53 5.58 -7.16 -0.62
C VAL A 53 4.97 -7.27 -2.01
N ASP A 54 5.20 -8.37 -2.72
CA ASP A 54 4.62 -8.60 -4.05
C ASP A 54 3.09 -8.64 -4.00
N ASP A 55 2.49 -9.27 -2.97
CA ASP A 55 1.03 -9.28 -2.78
C ASP A 55 0.47 -7.87 -2.51
N LEU A 56 1.15 -7.08 -1.67
CA LEU A 56 0.78 -5.69 -1.38
C LEU A 56 0.82 -4.83 -2.64
N THR A 57 1.87 -5.03 -3.45
CA THR A 57 2.09 -4.29 -4.70
C THR A 57 1.06 -4.68 -5.76
N ALA A 58 0.81 -5.98 -5.93
CA ALA A 58 -0.19 -6.50 -6.86
C ALA A 58 -1.61 -6.04 -6.52
N ALA A 59 -1.95 -5.94 -5.23
CA ALA A 59 -3.26 -5.43 -4.80
C ALA A 59 -3.47 -3.98 -5.25
N LEU A 60 -2.46 -3.12 -5.13
CA LEU A 60 -2.51 -1.74 -5.61
C LEU A 60 -2.58 -1.68 -7.15
N GLU A 61 -1.76 -2.46 -7.85
CA GLU A 61 -1.77 -2.50 -9.31
C GLU A 61 -3.11 -2.99 -9.88
N SER A 62 -3.79 -3.92 -9.19
CA SER A 62 -5.12 -4.42 -9.57
C SER A 62 -6.20 -3.33 -9.57
N GLU A 63 -5.99 -2.26 -8.82
CA GLU A 63 -6.86 -1.08 -8.70
C GLU A 63 -6.30 0.11 -9.49
N HIS A 64 -5.43 -0.17 -10.48
CA HIS A 64 -4.83 0.77 -11.41
C HIS A 64 -3.84 1.78 -10.81
N TYR A 65 -3.33 1.53 -9.59
CA TYR A 65 -2.22 2.30 -9.07
C TYR A 65 -0.92 1.92 -9.78
N GLN A 66 -0.14 2.92 -10.20
CA GLN A 66 1.17 2.70 -10.81
C GLN A 66 2.26 2.81 -9.75
N ILE A 67 3.07 1.76 -9.61
CA ILE A 67 4.13 1.68 -8.62
C ILE A 67 5.44 2.21 -9.23
N LYS A 68 6.21 2.96 -8.46
CA LYS A 68 7.59 3.36 -8.80
C LYS A 68 8.52 2.24 -8.31
N GLY A 69 9.28 1.66 -9.24
CA GLY A 69 10.34 0.69 -8.94
C GLY A 69 11.66 1.34 -8.55
#